data_AF-W7Q6I9-F1
#
_entry.id   AF-W7Q6I9-F1
#
_cell.length_a   1.000
_cell.length_b   1.000
_cell.length_c   1.000
_cell.angle_alpha   90.00
_cell.angle_beta   90.00
_cell.angle_gamma   90.00
#
_symmetry.space_group_name_H-M   'P 1'
#
loop_
_entity.id
_entity.type
_entity.pdbx_description
1 polymer ?
#
loop_
_entity_poly.entity_id
_entity_poly.type
_entity_poly.pdbx_seq_one_letter_code
_entity_poly.pdbx_strand_id
1 'polypeptide(L)'
;MTRGGQVIDSRARNRTATFVFYLGDNHFGTLTAYVAGSESDRFRFTSALPVQVLKGMEPILRPHLEPGRGTCVPAEEPLELHFTGA
;
A
#
# COMPACT_ATOMS: atom_id res chain seq x y z
N MET A 1 31.37 -37.27 24.38
CA MET A 1 30.27 -37.20 23.40
C MET A 1 30.19 -35.76 22.90
N THR A 2 30.87 -35.44 21.80
CA THR A 2 30.92 -34.07 21.27
C THR A 2 29.62 -33.74 20.52
N ARG A 3 28.81 -32.99 21.26
CA ARG A 3 27.80 -32.00 20.87
C ARG A 3 28.09 -31.32 19.52
N GLY A 4 27.10 -31.31 18.62
CA GLY A 4 27.15 -30.44 17.44
C GLY A 4 26.30 -30.95 16.28
N GLY A 5 24.98 -30.73 16.33
CA GLY A 5 24.15 -30.86 15.14
C GLY A 5 24.62 -29.81 14.12
N GLN A 6 25.35 -30.26 13.10
CA GLN A 6 25.87 -29.39 12.07
C GLN A 6 24.71 -29.01 11.14
N VAL A 7 24.43 -27.71 11.01
CA VAL A 7 23.47 -27.20 10.03
C VAL A 7 24.01 -27.54 8.65
N ILE A 8 23.36 -28.50 7.99
CA ILE A 8 23.78 -29.09 6.71
C ILE A 8 23.42 -28.20 5.52
N ASP A 9 22.42 -27.32 5.67
CA ASP A 9 22.02 -26.36 4.64
C ASP A 9 21.03 -25.31 5.21
N SER A 10 21.21 -24.04 4.89
CA SER A 10 20.29 -22.94 5.23
C SER A 10 19.97 -22.19 3.95
N ARG A 11 18.97 -22.67 3.21
CA ARG A 11 18.46 -22.01 2.00
C ARG A 11 17.16 -21.30 2.32
N ALA A 12 17.07 -19.99 2.05
CA ALA A 12 15.78 -19.33 2.08
C ALA A 12 14.88 -19.90 0.99
N ARG A 13 13.73 -20.47 1.41
CA ARG A 13 12.76 -21.03 0.49
C ARG A 13 11.91 -19.96 -0.19
N ASN A 14 11.54 -18.91 0.54
CA ASN A 14 10.79 -17.76 0.06
C ASN A 14 11.14 -16.55 0.96
N ARG A 15 11.07 -15.33 0.42
CA ARG A 15 11.13 -14.09 1.22
C ARG A 15 9.91 -13.21 0.94
N THR A 16 9.40 -12.59 1.99
CA THR A 16 8.25 -11.69 1.94
C THR A 16 8.58 -10.42 2.71
N ALA A 17 8.22 -9.27 2.16
CA ALA A 17 8.27 -7.99 2.86
C ALA A 17 6.93 -7.28 2.68
N THR A 18 6.30 -6.91 3.80
CA THR A 18 5.05 -6.17 3.81
C THR A 18 5.31 -4.79 4.41
N PHE A 19 4.88 -3.77 3.68
CA PHE A 19 4.98 -2.37 4.07
C PHE A 19 3.58 -1.83 4.31
N VAL A 20 3.33 -1.30 5.50
CA VAL A 20 2.11 -0.57 5.81
C VAL A 20 2.39 0.91 5.57
N PHE A 21 1.49 1.62 4.91
CA PHE A 21 1.67 3.02 4.58
C PHE A 21 0.41 3.85 4.87
N TYR A 22 0.66 5.13 5.09
CA TYR A 22 -0.32 6.19 5.24
C TYR A 22 0.10 7.35 4.33
N LEU A 23 -0.84 7.93 3.59
CA LEU A 23 -0.61 9.01 2.65
C LEU A 23 -1.71 10.07 2.79
N GLY A 24 -1.40 11.10 3.56
CA GLY A 24 -2.41 12.05 4.04
C GLY A 24 -3.42 11.36 4.96
N ASP A 25 -4.61 11.96 5.06
CA ASP A 25 -5.60 11.56 6.08
C ASP A 25 -6.50 10.39 5.64
N ASN A 26 -6.68 10.20 4.33
CA ASN A 26 -7.69 9.29 3.77
C ASN A 26 -7.14 8.09 3.00
N HIS A 27 -5.81 7.96 2.87
CA HIS A 27 -5.21 6.89 2.07
C HIS A 27 -4.25 6.08 2.92
N PHE A 28 -4.59 4.83 3.17
CA PHE A 28 -3.76 3.89 3.91
C PHE A 28 -3.88 2.51 3.30
N GLY A 29 -2.88 1.66 3.51
CA GLY A 29 -2.90 0.32 2.96
C GLY A 29 -1.60 -0.45 3.19
N THR A 30 -1.49 -1.58 2.50
CA THR A 30 -0.34 -2.48 2.60
C THR A 30 0.21 -2.82 1.23
N LEU A 31 1.53 -2.80 1.08
CA LEU A 31 2.26 -3.27 -0.09
C LEU A 31 3.08 -4.51 0.28
N THR A 32 2.81 -5.65 -0.35
CA THR A 32 3.54 -6.89 -0.12
C THR A 32 4.41 -7.24 -1.32
N ALA A 33 5.71 -7.35 -1.11
CA ALA A 33 6.67 -7.90 -2.06
C ALA A 33 6.94 -9.37 -1.71
N TYR A 34 6.84 -10.25 -2.71
CA TYR A 34 7.03 -11.69 -2.55
C TYR A 34 8.06 -12.18 -3.57
N VAL A 35 9.06 -12.92 -3.09
CA VAL A 35 10.07 -13.58 -3.94
C VAL A 35 10.05 -15.06 -3.61
N ALA A 36 9.73 -15.86 -4.62
CA ALA A 36 9.72 -17.31 -4.53
C ALA A 36 11.11 -17.91 -4.82
N GLY A 37 11.41 -19.05 -4.20
CA GLY A 37 12.52 -19.91 -4.58
C GLY A 37 13.86 -19.63 -3.89
N SER A 38 14.84 -20.49 -4.18
CA SER A 38 16.18 -20.49 -3.59
C SER A 38 16.96 -19.20 -3.82
N GLU A 39 16.60 -18.44 -4.86
CA GLU A 39 17.22 -17.15 -5.18
C GLU A 39 16.77 -16.02 -4.25
N SER A 40 15.75 -16.27 -3.41
CA SER A 40 15.23 -15.29 -2.47
C SER A 40 16.30 -14.76 -1.51
N ASP A 41 17.35 -15.53 -1.22
CA ASP A 41 18.48 -15.07 -0.40
C ASP A 41 19.22 -13.86 -0.97
N ARG A 42 19.24 -13.73 -2.30
CA ARG A 42 19.88 -12.63 -3.02
C ARG A 42 19.04 -11.35 -3.04
N PHE A 43 17.76 -11.43 -2.68
CA PHE A 43 16.87 -10.27 -2.64
C PHE A 43 16.81 -9.68 -1.24
N ARG A 44 17.23 -8.42 -1.12
CA ARG A 44 17.09 -7.62 0.09
C ARG A 44 16.01 -6.57 -0.14
N PHE A 45 14.88 -6.73 0.54
CA PHE A 45 13.86 -5.69 0.59
C PHE A 45 14.36 -4.57 1.49
N THR A 46 14.63 -3.41 0.91
CA THR A 46 15.02 -2.20 1.65
C THR A 46 13.81 -1.29 1.82
N SER A 47 13.88 -0.36 2.78
CA SER A 47 12.87 0.69 2.94
C SER A 47 12.72 1.59 1.70
N ALA A 48 13.70 1.59 0.80
CA ALA A 48 13.63 2.31 -0.47
C ALA A 48 12.67 1.65 -1.47
N LEU A 49 12.50 0.32 -1.42
CA LEU A 49 11.62 -0.41 -2.34
C LEU A 49 10.17 0.08 -2.33
N PRO A 50 9.47 0.16 -1.18
CA PRO A 50 8.09 0.66 -1.16
C PRO A 50 7.98 2.10 -1.65
N VAL A 51 8.95 2.96 -1.30
CA VAL A 51 8.97 4.35 -1.77
C VAL A 51 9.16 4.42 -3.30
N GLN A 52 10.01 3.56 -3.87
CA GLN A 52 10.20 3.48 -5.32
C GLN A 52 8.95 2.96 -6.05
N VAL A 53 8.29 1.95 -5.48
CA VAL A 53 7.01 1.44 -6.02
C VAL A 53 5.95 2.53 -6.00
N LEU A 54 5.78 3.22 -4.87
CA LEU A 54 4.83 4.33 -4.75
C LEU A 54 5.15 5.47 -5.72
N LYS A 55 6.44 5.81 -5.91
CA LYS A 55 6.89 6.78 -6.92
C LYS A 55 6.55 6.33 -8.35
N GLY A 56 6.71 5.05 -8.67
CA GLY A 56 6.29 4.52 -9.98
C GLY A 56 4.77 4.56 -10.18
N MET A 57 4.01 4.41 -9.10
CA MET A 57 2.55 4.49 -9.10
C MET A 57 2.00 5.92 -9.03
N GLU A 58 2.86 6.92 -8.80
CA GLU A 58 2.48 8.33 -8.62
C GLU A 58 1.55 8.89 -9.73
N PRO A 59 1.71 8.58 -11.02
CA PRO A 59 0.77 9.03 -12.06
C PRO A 59 -0.67 8.55 -11.84
N ILE A 60 -0.83 7.33 -11.32
CA ILE A 60 -2.13 6.71 -11.04
C ILE A 60 -2.67 7.21 -9.71
N LEU A 61 -1.80 7.39 -8.71
CA LEU A 61 -2.21 7.78 -7.36
C LEU A 61 -2.57 9.26 -7.28
N ARG A 62 -1.83 10.14 -7.95
CA ARG A 62 -1.97 11.60 -7.84
C ARG A 62 -3.41 12.12 -7.99
N PRO A 63 -4.23 11.69 -8.97
CA PRO A 63 -5.63 12.12 -9.07
C PRO A 63 -6.50 11.77 -7.85
N HIS A 64 -6.15 10.71 -7.12
CA HIS A 64 -6.87 10.25 -5.92
C HIS A 64 -6.37 10.93 -4.64
N LEU A 65 -5.10 11.35 -4.64
CA LEU A 65 -4.47 12.04 -3.51
C LEU A 65 -4.77 13.54 -3.48
N GLU A 66 -5.33 14.10 -4.55
CA GLU A 66 -5.74 15.50 -4.61
C GLU A 66 -6.87 15.79 -3.60
N PRO A 67 -6.68 16.77 -2.70
CA PRO A 67 -7.72 17.20 -1.77
C PRO A 67 -8.99 17.62 -2.53
N GLY A 68 -10.15 17.11 -2.12
CA GLY A 68 -11.46 17.55 -2.64
C GLY A 68 -12.11 16.69 -3.72
N ARG A 69 -11.48 15.61 -4.19
CA ARG A 69 -12.15 14.64 -5.09
C ARG A 69 -12.86 13.47 -4.39
N GLY A 70 -12.49 13.18 -3.14
CA GLY A 70 -13.11 12.13 -2.31
C GLY A 70 -14.24 12.61 -1.40
N THR A 71 -14.50 13.92 -1.35
CA THR A 71 -15.68 14.44 -0.67
C THR A 71 -16.87 14.20 -1.58
N CYS A 72 -17.78 13.32 -1.18
CA CYS A 72 -19.15 13.39 -1.67
C CYS A 72 -19.63 14.81 -1.37
N VAL A 73 -19.63 15.68 -2.39
CA VAL A 73 -20.32 16.96 -2.32
C VAL A 73 -21.80 16.58 -2.40
N PRO A 74 -22.60 16.84 -1.35
CA PRO A 74 -24.05 16.66 -1.46
C PRO A 74 -24.50 17.47 -2.68
N ALA A 75 -25.28 16.86 -3.57
CA ALA A 75 -25.96 17.64 -4.59
C ALA A 75 -26.79 18.68 -3.86
N GLU A 76 -26.43 19.96 -3.96
CA GLU A 76 -27.31 21.04 -3.51
C GLU A 76 -28.53 21.01 -4.44
N GLU A 77 -29.53 20.21 -4.09
CA GLU A 77 -30.88 20.42 -4.60
C GLU A 77 -31.36 21.74 -3.99
N PRO A 78 -31.60 22.79 -4.79
CA PRO A 78 -32.23 23.98 -4.27
C PRO A 78 -33.63 23.55 -3.83
N LEU A 79 -33.90 23.59 -2.52
CA LEU A 79 -35.25 23.60 -1.98
C LEU A 79 -35.92 24.90 -2.45
N GLU A 80 -36.38 24.93 -3.71
CA GLU A 80 -37.43 25.86 -4.13
C GLU A 80 -38.71 25.40 -3.43
N LEU A 81 -38.84 25.88 -2.19
CA LEU A 81 -40.02 25.76 -1.37
C LEU A 81 -41.09 26.67 -1.99
N HIS A 82 -41.76 26.17 -3.04
CA HIS A 82 -42.96 26.80 -3.58
C HIS A 82 -44.11 26.69 -2.57
N PHE A 83 -44.17 27.64 -1.64
CA PHE A 83 -45.39 27.92 -0.92
C PHE A 83 -46.28 28.82 -1.78
N THR A 84 -47.06 28.21 -2.66
CA THR A 84 -48.27 28.85 -3.20
C THR A 84 -49.45 28.19 -2.52
N GLY A 85 -50.01 28.86 -1.51
CA GLY A 85 -51.19 28.42 -0.79
C GLY A 85 -52.00 29.60 -0.28
N ALA A 86 -53.26 29.65 -0.77
CA ALA A 86 -54.40 30.50 -0.41
C ALA A 86 -54.40 31.97 -0.87
#